data_AF-A0A6P0NUE7-F1
#
_entry.id   AF-A0A6P0NUE7-F1
#
_cell.length_a   1.000
_cell.length_b   1.000
_cell.length_c   1.000
_cell.angle_alpha   90.00
_cell.angle_beta   90.00
_cell.angle_gamma   90.00
#
_symmetry.space_group_name_H-M   'P 1'
#
loop_
_entity.id
_entity.type
_entity.pdbx_description
1 polymer ?
#
loop_
_entity_poly.entity_id
_entity_poly.type
_entity_poly.pdbx_seq_one_letter_code
_entity_poly.pdbx_strand_id
1 'polypeptide(L)' 'MNLVLVNADVNGAANILKKVATTLEFSLEGVSRGSLIMPLRIQFWIA' A
#
# COMPACT_ATOMS: atom_id res chain seq x y z
N MET A 1 -10.50 5.38 -25.66
CA MET A 1 -9.65 5.62 -24.47
C MET A 1 -10.51 5.40 -23.23
N ASN A 2 -10.29 4.32 -22.50
CA ASN A 2 -10.98 4.09 -21.22
C ASN A 2 -10.19 4.80 -20.12
N LEU A 3 -10.75 5.88 -19.58
CA LEU A 3 -10.22 6.54 -18.40
C LEU A 3 -10.69 5.77 -17.16
N VAL A 4 -9.77 5.16 -16.44
CA VAL A 4 -10.08 4.55 -15.14
C VAL A 4 -10.13 5.67 -14.12
N LEU A 5 -11.34 6.02 -13.69
CA LEU A 5 -11.53 6.92 -12.54
C LEU A 5 -11.21 6.14 -11.26
N VAL A 6 -10.08 6.48 -10.64
CA VAL A 6 -9.63 5.92 -9.37
C VAL A 6 -9.63 7.02 -8.32
N ASN A 7 -10.00 6.66 -7.08
CA ASN A 7 -9.88 7.56 -5.95
C ASN A 7 -8.41 8.00 -5.77
N ALA A 8 -8.19 9.31 -5.54
CA ALA A 8 -6.86 9.90 -5.47
C ALA A 8 -6.00 9.32 -4.33
N ASP A 9 -6.59 9.10 -3.15
CA ASP A 9 -5.88 8.55 -1.98
C ASP A 9 -5.46 7.11 -2.21
N VAL A 10 -6.34 6.29 -2.80
CA VAL A 10 -6.02 4.91 -3.18
C VAL A 10 -4.87 4.86 -4.20
N ASN A 11 -4.87 5.76 -5.17
CA ASN A 11 -3.80 5.86 -6.16
C ASN A 11 -2.47 6.32 -5.51
N GLY A 12 -2.55 7.27 -4.57
CA GLY A 12 -1.41 7.73 -3.79
C GLY A 12 -0.78 6.61 -2.96
N ALA A 13 -1.59 5.89 -2.20
CA ALA A 13 -1.15 4.75 -1.38
C ALA A 13 -0.48 3.66 -2.24
N ALA A 14 -1.06 3.33 -3.39
CA ALA A 14 -0.48 2.35 -4.32
C ALA A 14 0.89 2.78 -4.86
N ASN A 15 1.07 4.07 -5.16
CA ASN A 15 2.36 4.60 -5.63
C ASN A 15 3.42 4.61 -4.53
N ILE A 16 3.07 4.95 -3.29
CA ILE A 16 4.00 4.90 -2.15
C ILE A 16 4.48 3.46 -1.93
N LEU A 17 3.57 2.48 -1.91
CA LEU A 17 3.92 1.07 -1.72
C LEU A 17 4.86 0.56 -2.81
N LYS A 18 4.57 0.85 -4.08
CA LYS A 18 5.48 0.51 -5.19
C LYS A 18 6.85 1.15 -5.00
N LYS A 19 6.91 2.42 -4.62
CA LYS A 19 8.16 3.14 -4.41
C LYS A 19 8.99 2.49 -3.30
N VAL A 20 8.36 2.16 -2.17
CA VAL A 20 9.02 1.48 -1.04
C VAL A 20 9.52 0.10 -1.45
N ALA A 21 8.70 -0.68 -2.16
CA ALA A 21 9.08 -2.00 -2.67
C ALA A 21 10.29 -1.93 -3.60
N THR A 22 10.34 -0.94 -4.50
CA THR A 22 11.50 -0.69 -5.36
C THR A 22 12.73 -0.26 -4.54
N THR A 23 12.57 0.62 -3.54
CA THR A 23 13.69 1.07 -2.69
C THR A 23 14.28 -0.04 -1.84
N LEU A 24 13.45 -0.97 -1.36
CA LEU A 24 13.84 -2.04 -0.45
C LEU A 24 14.00 -3.40 -1.14
N GLU A 25 13.95 -3.43 -2.48
CA GLU A 25 14.14 -4.62 -3.32
C GLU A 25 13.30 -5.85 -2.92
N PHE A 26 12.05 -5.64 -2.48
CA PHE A 26 11.13 -6.74 -2.17
C PHE A 26 9.93 -6.76 -3.11
N SER A 27 9.36 -7.95 -3.31
CA SER A 27 8.19 -8.15 -4.17
C SER A 27 6.89 -7.85 -3.44
N LEU A 28 5.96 -7.16 -4.11
CA LEU A 28 4.57 -7.01 -3.68
C LEU A 28 3.66 -8.14 -4.20
N GLU A 29 4.23 -9.16 -4.85
CA GLU A 29 3.47 -10.31 -5.34
C GLU A 29 2.82 -11.05 -4.16
N GLY A 30 1.51 -11.28 -4.25
CA GLY A 30 0.70 -11.83 -3.15
C GLY A 30 0.18 -10.79 -2.14
N VAL A 31 0.63 -9.54 -2.19
CA VAL A 31 0.09 -8.47 -1.34
C VAL A 31 -1.21 -7.93 -1.94
N SER A 32 -2.33 -8.28 -1.32
CA SER A 32 -3.66 -7.79 -1.74
C SER A 32 -3.99 -6.43 -1.13
N ARG A 33 -4.95 -5.71 -1.73
CA ARG A 33 -5.53 -4.51 -1.12
C ARG A 33 -6.04 -4.78 0.31
N GLY A 34 -6.64 -5.96 0.53
CA GLY A 34 -7.11 -6.40 1.85
C GLY A 34 -5.98 -6.47 2.88
N SER A 35 -4.82 -6.99 2.49
CA SER A 35 -3.64 -7.04 3.35
C SER A 35 -3.10 -5.66 3.72
N LEU A 36 -3.24 -4.67 2.83
CA LEU A 36 -2.72 -3.31 3.02
C LEU A 36 -3.64 -2.40 3.82
N ILE A 37 -4.96 -2.63 3.76
CA ILE A 37 -5.97 -1.89 4.53
C ILE A 37 -6.24 -2.52 5.90
N MET A 38 -5.57 -3.62 6.21
CA MET A 38 -5.54 -4.24 7.54
C MET A 38 -4.21 -3.92 8.21
N PRO A 39 -3.98 -2.67 8.65
CA PRO A 39 -2.78 -2.37 9.42
C PRO A 39 -2.76 -3.30 10.63
N LEU A 40 -1.64 -3.99 10.85
CA LEU A 40 -1.38 -4.56 12.17
C LEU A 40 -1.51 -3.41 13.16
N ARG A 41 -2.46 -3.51 14.09
CA ARG A 41 -2.55 -2.61 15.23
C ARG A 41 -1.37 -2.89 16.13
N ILE A 42 -0.20 -2.37 15.76
CA ILE A 42 0.96 -2.32 16.62
C ILE A 42 0.71 -1.16 17.57
N GLN A 43 0.51 -1.48 18.85
CA GLN A 43 0.49 -0.44 19.88
C GLN A 43 1.92 0.06 20.06
N PHE A 44 2.24 1.19 19.43
CA PHE A 44 3.49 1.91 19.67
C PHE A 44 3.56 2.56 21.06
N TRP A 45 2.51 2.43 21.87
CA TRP A 45 2.36 3.00 23.20
C TRP A 45 2.07 1.91 24.22
N ILE A 46 3.02 1.01 24.45
CA ILE A 46 3.07 0.24 25.68
C ILE A 46 4.21 0.86 26.49
N ALA A 47 3.83 1.62 27.52
CA ALA A 47 4.73 2.14 28.55
C ALA A 47 4.79 1.15 29.72
#